data_AF-A0A7Y9E8Z3-F1
#
_entry.id   AF-A0A7Y9E8Z3-F1
#
_cell.length_a   1.000
_cell.length_b   1.000
_cell.length_c   1.000
_cell.angle_alpha   90.00
_cell.angle_beta   90.00
_cell.angle_gamma   90.00
#
_symmetry.space_group_name_H-M   'P 1'
#
loop_
_entity.id
_entity.type
_entity.pdbx_description
1 polymer ?
#
loop_
_entity_poly.entity_id
_entity_poly.type
_entity_poly.pdbx_seq_one_letter_code
_entity_poly.pdbx_strand_id
1 'polypeptide(L)'
;MRLRSTALALLAAAVAATVTAVPTGAPAEAAAASDGLVRPAKDPFYTYDGAKPLRKIAPGTPLKTRDVTLGASTGQTPLPAEQILYRTTDTQGHAVATVTTVVEPATGTTAPRVAAYLSFYDALSAKCDPSYTLRGGDPGAANQQLTGLEQATVNSLAGQGYIVTVPDFENQDLHWVAGREAGVSTLDGIEATLRALKLDRRATPVGMMGYSGGSIAADWASELQPHRAPRMNLVGTALGGIPANLRHNLPYVDGTPEWSDVIPGAMIGISRAYGLNLDHYLSKWGRKVARTESHQCIGEMSGEFPNLTIKHLMKKRYEHLLAVPAFHRIMKRLKMGSAKGHPGAPMFMLWGNHDGKGDDVMVAADQARLAAEYCAQGVPVSTVELQGANHSDAGAAFIPQAEAWLAARFAGTPAPSTCS
;
A
#
# COMPACT_ATOMS: atom_id res chain seq x y z
N MET A 1 29.69 17.06 19.12
CA MET A 1 29.52 16.85 20.58
C MET A 1 28.25 17.58 21.01
N ARG A 2 27.31 16.85 21.63
CA ARG A 2 26.00 17.26 22.21
C ARG A 2 24.88 17.52 21.19
N LEU A 3 23.89 16.63 21.00
CA LEU A 3 22.74 16.20 21.86
C LEU A 3 21.67 17.28 22.05
N ARG A 4 20.41 16.86 21.77
CA ARG A 4 19.07 17.32 22.20
C ARG A 4 18.21 17.63 20.97
N SER A 5 17.32 16.77 20.46
CA SER A 5 16.22 15.99 21.07
C SER A 5 15.14 16.85 21.74
N THR A 6 13.93 16.69 21.19
CA THR A 6 12.60 16.85 21.78
C THR A 6 12.14 18.25 22.20
N ALA A 7 11.17 18.78 21.45
CA ALA A 7 10.20 19.75 21.97
C ALA A 7 8.84 19.45 21.33
N LEU A 8 7.93 18.83 22.08
CA LEU A 8 6.48 19.08 22.06
C LEU A 8 5.80 18.08 22.99
N ALA A 9 5.67 18.46 24.25
CA ALA A 9 4.63 17.94 25.13
C ALA A 9 4.30 18.99 26.20
N LEU A 10 3.01 19.03 26.52
CA LEU A 10 2.34 19.61 27.68
C LEU A 10 1.74 21.01 27.51
N LEU A 11 0.41 21.04 27.50
CA LEU A 11 -0.35 21.65 28.61
C LEU A 11 -1.79 21.11 28.66
N ALA A 12 -2.04 20.19 29.58
CA ALA A 12 -3.34 20.00 30.21
C ALA A 12 -3.08 19.78 31.72
N ALA A 13 -3.43 20.78 32.51
CA ALA A 13 -3.52 20.76 33.97
C ALA A 13 -5.01 20.94 34.31
N ALA A 14 -5.60 20.49 35.41
CA ALA A 14 -5.22 19.68 36.57
C ALA A 14 -6.54 19.42 37.32
N VAL A 15 -6.69 18.29 38.02
CA VAL A 15 -7.54 18.20 39.23
C VAL A 15 -6.85 17.26 40.23
N ALA A 16 -6.90 17.70 41.49
CA ALA A 16 -6.06 17.32 42.61
C ALA A 16 -6.31 15.93 43.22
N ALA A 17 -5.29 15.48 43.93
CA ALA A 17 -5.17 14.22 44.65
C ALA A 17 -5.97 14.18 45.97
N THR A 18 -6.48 12.99 46.29
CA THR A 18 -6.60 12.48 47.66
C THR A 18 -6.00 11.07 47.70
N VAL A 19 -4.89 10.92 48.42
CA VAL A 19 -4.18 9.66 48.61
C VAL A 19 -4.76 8.96 49.83
N THR A 20 -5.40 7.81 49.64
CA THR A 20 -5.65 6.82 50.70
C THR A 20 -4.82 5.58 50.39
N ALA A 21 -3.95 5.20 51.34
CA ALA A 21 -3.11 4.02 51.26
C ALA A 21 -3.96 2.75 51.42
N VAL A 22 -3.87 1.84 50.45
CA VAL A 22 -4.48 0.50 50.44
C VAL A 22 -3.35 -0.51 50.14
N PRO A 23 -3.30 -1.67 50.80
CA PRO A 23 -2.10 -2.50 50.88
C PRO A 23 -1.69 -3.10 49.53
N THR A 24 -0.37 -3.27 49.38
CA THR A 24 0.32 -3.90 48.26
C THR A 24 -0.07 -5.37 48.11
N GLY A 25 -1.17 -5.63 47.43
CA GLY A 25 -1.32 -6.86 46.65
C GLY A 25 -0.55 -6.69 45.35
N ALA A 26 0.41 -7.58 45.08
CA ALA A 26 1.07 -7.61 43.77
C ALA A 26 -0.01 -7.60 42.68
N PRO A 27 0.04 -6.70 41.68
CA PRO A 27 -0.82 -6.86 40.54
C PRO A 27 -0.48 -8.23 39.95
N ALA A 28 -1.45 -9.15 40.00
CA ALA A 28 -1.41 -10.33 39.17
C ALA A 28 -1.20 -9.80 37.75
N GLU A 29 -0.02 -10.08 37.23
CA GLU A 29 0.35 -9.86 35.86
C GLU A 29 -0.70 -10.60 35.04
N ALA A 30 -1.71 -9.87 34.57
CA ALA A 30 -2.62 -10.36 33.56
C ALA A 30 -1.73 -10.52 32.33
N ALA A 31 -1.15 -11.71 32.21
CA ALA A 31 -0.57 -12.23 31.00
C ALA A 31 -1.68 -12.24 29.95
N ALA A 32 -1.86 -11.11 29.27
CA ALA A 32 -2.51 -11.10 27.98
C ALA A 32 -1.60 -11.92 27.06
N ALA A 33 -2.01 -13.16 26.82
CA ALA A 33 -1.28 -14.10 25.99
C ALA A 33 -1.08 -13.50 24.58
N SER A 34 0.12 -13.01 24.29
CA SER A 34 0.62 -12.94 22.93
C SER A 34 1.07 -14.35 22.52
N ASP A 35 0.13 -15.28 22.33
CA ASP A 35 0.45 -16.50 21.58
C ASP A 35 0.55 -16.10 20.10
N GLY A 36 1.76 -15.67 19.76
CA GLY A 36 2.09 -14.85 18.61
C GLY A 36 1.58 -15.40 17.29
N LEU A 37 0.91 -14.54 16.54
CA LEU A 37 0.53 -14.80 15.15
C LEU A 37 1.74 -15.30 14.37
N VAL A 38 1.59 -16.48 13.75
CA VAL A 38 2.62 -17.08 12.91
C VAL A 38 2.93 -16.13 11.76
N ARG A 39 4.22 -15.79 11.61
CA ARG A 39 4.67 -14.93 10.51
C ARG A 39 4.32 -15.56 9.16
N PRO A 40 3.96 -14.78 8.13
CA PRO A 40 3.52 -15.33 6.85
C PRO A 40 4.51 -16.32 6.22
N ALA A 41 5.81 -16.02 6.29
CA ALA A 41 6.86 -16.90 5.79
C ALA A 41 6.93 -18.29 6.46
N LYS A 42 6.26 -18.49 7.61
CA LYS A 42 6.17 -19.75 8.35
C LYS A 42 4.75 -20.30 8.43
N ASP A 43 3.77 -19.61 7.85
CA ASP A 43 2.37 -19.95 7.95
C ASP A 43 1.94 -20.72 6.69
N PRO A 44 1.58 -22.01 6.79
CA PRO A 44 1.17 -22.81 5.65
C PRO A 44 -0.01 -22.22 4.87
N PHE A 45 -0.82 -21.34 5.49
CA PHE A 45 -1.91 -20.66 4.79
C PHE A 45 -1.44 -19.90 3.55
N TYR A 46 -0.24 -19.30 3.58
CA TYR A 46 0.30 -18.56 2.45
C TYR A 46 0.74 -19.49 1.31
N THR A 47 1.07 -20.75 1.58
CA THR A 47 1.54 -21.66 0.51
C THR A 47 0.38 -22.38 -0.18
N TYR A 48 0.31 -22.34 -1.52
CA TYR A 48 -0.64 -23.18 -2.26
C TYR A 48 -0.16 -24.64 -2.32
N ASP A 49 -0.99 -25.57 -1.86
CA ASP A 49 -0.72 -27.01 -1.72
C ASP A 49 -1.71 -27.90 -2.50
N GLY A 50 -2.57 -27.30 -3.32
CA GLY A 50 -3.56 -28.04 -4.09
C GLY A 50 -2.97 -28.82 -5.28
N ALA A 51 -3.63 -29.91 -5.66
CA ALA A 51 -3.16 -30.82 -6.70
C ALA A 51 -3.14 -30.21 -8.12
N LYS A 52 -3.94 -29.17 -8.38
CA LYS A 52 -4.05 -28.54 -9.70
C LYS A 52 -2.99 -27.44 -9.82
N PRO A 53 -2.03 -27.49 -10.77
CA PRO A 53 -1.03 -26.44 -10.91
C PRO A 53 -1.66 -25.05 -11.07
N LEU A 54 -1.13 -24.02 -10.39
CA LEU A 54 -1.64 -22.64 -10.40
C LEU A 54 -1.85 -22.08 -11.81
N ARG A 55 -0.96 -22.43 -12.76
CA ARG A 55 -1.09 -22.02 -14.18
C ARG A 55 -2.36 -22.50 -14.88
N LYS A 56 -3.02 -23.54 -14.35
CA LYS A 56 -4.30 -24.08 -14.85
C LYS A 56 -5.50 -23.53 -14.09
N ILE A 57 -5.30 -22.68 -13.09
CA ILE A 57 -6.34 -22.05 -12.29
C ILE A 57 -6.53 -20.62 -12.81
N ALA A 58 -7.80 -20.20 -12.93
CA ALA A 58 -8.12 -18.87 -13.42
C ALA A 58 -7.70 -17.81 -12.39
N PRO A 59 -7.19 -16.64 -12.84
CA PRO A 59 -6.96 -15.51 -11.95
C PRO A 59 -8.19 -15.10 -11.13
N GLY A 60 -7.94 -14.62 -9.91
CA GLY A 60 -8.96 -14.26 -8.93
C GLY A 60 -9.75 -15.43 -8.37
N THR A 61 -9.27 -16.67 -8.51
CA THR A 61 -9.91 -17.84 -7.89
C THR A 61 -9.48 -17.94 -6.43
N PRO A 62 -10.41 -17.99 -5.46
CA PRO A 62 -10.12 -18.38 -4.09
C PRO A 62 -9.51 -19.79 -4.05
N LEU A 63 -8.36 -19.93 -3.40
CA LEU A 63 -7.61 -21.18 -3.28
C LEU A 63 -7.78 -21.78 -1.88
N LYS A 64 -7.71 -20.95 -0.85
CA LYS A 64 -7.94 -21.29 0.55
C LYS A 64 -8.60 -20.11 1.24
N THR A 65 -9.42 -20.39 2.24
CA THR A 65 -9.96 -19.36 3.13
C THR A 65 -9.73 -19.74 4.58
N ARG A 66 -9.68 -18.72 5.45
CA ARG A 66 -9.69 -18.91 6.91
C ARG A 66 -10.33 -17.71 7.59
N ASP A 67 -11.06 -17.99 8.66
CA ASP A 67 -11.53 -16.94 9.56
C ASP A 67 -10.37 -16.38 10.38
N VAL A 68 -10.35 -15.07 10.55
CA VAL A 68 -9.40 -14.33 11.38
C VAL A 68 -10.11 -13.23 12.15
N THR A 69 -9.37 -12.57 13.04
CA THR A 69 -9.84 -11.40 13.76
C THR A 69 -8.87 -10.23 13.55
N LEU A 70 -9.40 -9.06 13.21
CA LEU A 70 -8.63 -7.83 13.13
C LEU A 70 -8.36 -7.28 14.53
N GLY A 71 -7.17 -6.74 14.76
CA GLY A 71 -6.85 -5.93 15.94
C GLY A 71 -6.89 -6.66 17.29
N ALA A 72 -6.99 -7.98 17.29
CA ALA A 72 -7.12 -8.78 18.52
C ALA A 72 -5.95 -8.57 19.51
N SER A 73 -4.76 -8.20 19.03
CA SER A 73 -3.57 -7.90 19.85
C SER A 73 -3.27 -6.40 20.00
N THR A 74 -4.06 -5.50 19.39
CA THR A 74 -3.81 -4.04 19.41
C THR A 74 -4.70 -3.29 20.41
N GLY A 75 -5.51 -4.00 21.20
CA GLY A 75 -6.45 -3.40 22.16
C GLY A 75 -7.66 -2.71 21.50
N GLN A 76 -7.79 -2.79 20.17
CA GLN A 76 -8.95 -2.34 19.43
C GLN A 76 -10.09 -3.36 19.52
N THR A 77 -11.32 -2.91 19.28
CA THR A 77 -12.49 -3.81 19.20
C THR A 77 -12.24 -4.85 18.10
N PRO A 78 -12.14 -6.15 18.44
CA PRO A 78 -11.81 -7.14 17.44
C PRO A 78 -12.95 -7.27 16.41
N LEU A 79 -12.61 -7.19 15.12
CA LEU A 79 -13.59 -7.35 14.04
C LEU A 79 -13.39 -8.70 13.34
N PRO A 80 -14.45 -9.48 13.10
CA PRO A 80 -14.34 -10.71 12.31
C PRO A 80 -13.94 -10.38 10.87
N ALA A 81 -13.08 -11.20 10.30
CA ALA A 81 -12.66 -11.09 8.91
C ALA A 81 -12.31 -12.46 8.35
N GLU A 82 -12.24 -12.54 7.03
CA GLU A 82 -11.78 -13.72 6.31
C GLU A 82 -10.47 -13.38 5.59
N GLN A 83 -9.51 -14.30 5.60
CA GLN A 83 -8.38 -14.25 4.68
C GLN A 83 -8.61 -15.22 3.54
N ILE A 84 -8.34 -14.75 2.32
CA ILE A 84 -8.48 -15.54 1.11
C ILE A 84 -7.10 -15.60 0.45
N LEU A 85 -6.51 -16.80 0.37
CA LEU A 85 -5.41 -17.04 -0.55
C LEU A 85 -6.00 -17.15 -1.95
N TYR A 86 -5.55 -16.33 -2.90
CA TYR A 86 -6.08 -16.31 -4.26
C TYR A 86 -4.98 -16.41 -5.32
N ARG A 87 -5.35 -16.93 -6.49
CA ARG A 87 -4.43 -17.04 -7.63
C ARG A 87 -4.33 -15.69 -8.36
N THR A 88 -3.11 -15.22 -8.59
CA THR A 88 -2.77 -14.01 -9.38
C THR A 88 -1.61 -14.29 -10.36
N THR A 89 -1.02 -13.25 -10.94
CA THR A 89 0.10 -13.33 -11.91
C THR A 89 1.17 -12.31 -11.56
N ASP A 90 2.42 -12.74 -11.52
CA ASP A 90 3.56 -11.85 -11.26
C ASP A 90 3.97 -11.02 -12.51
N THR A 91 4.95 -10.13 -12.32
CA THR A 91 5.56 -9.27 -13.34
C THR A 91 6.14 -10.06 -14.52
N GLN A 92 6.57 -11.30 -14.28
CA GLN A 92 7.19 -12.18 -15.28
C GLN A 92 6.16 -13.09 -15.97
N GLY A 93 4.89 -13.03 -15.57
CA GLY A 93 3.81 -13.83 -16.14
C GLY A 93 3.62 -15.19 -15.47
N HIS A 94 4.33 -15.48 -14.38
CA HIS A 94 4.14 -16.71 -13.63
C HIS A 94 2.83 -16.66 -12.85
N ALA A 95 2.15 -17.82 -12.78
CA ALA A 95 0.97 -17.97 -11.94
C ALA A 95 1.41 -18.17 -10.50
N VAL A 96 1.09 -17.20 -9.64
CA VAL A 96 1.44 -17.16 -8.22
C VAL A 96 0.18 -17.07 -7.36
N ALA A 97 0.34 -17.13 -6.03
CA ALA A 97 -0.74 -16.91 -5.07
C ALA A 97 -0.35 -15.81 -4.08
N THR A 98 -1.33 -15.05 -3.61
CA THR A 98 -1.18 -14.07 -2.53
C THR A 98 -2.47 -13.98 -1.72
N VAL A 99 -2.49 -13.17 -0.67
CA VAL A 99 -3.61 -13.08 0.28
C VAL A 99 -4.37 -11.76 0.11
N THR A 100 -5.69 -11.81 0.32
CA THR A 100 -6.50 -10.62 0.62
C THR A 100 -7.22 -10.83 1.93
N THR A 101 -7.29 -9.79 2.76
CA THR A 101 -8.10 -9.78 3.99
C THR A 101 -9.41 -9.08 3.72
N VAL A 102 -10.52 -9.73 4.05
CA VAL A 102 -11.88 -9.28 3.79
C VAL A 102 -12.59 -9.03 5.11
N VAL A 103 -13.05 -7.81 5.31
CA VAL A 103 -13.81 -7.39 6.48
C VAL A 103 -15.24 -7.12 6.02
N GLU A 104 -16.18 -7.92 6.51
CA GLU A 104 -17.60 -7.67 6.29
C GLU A 104 -18.15 -6.73 7.37
N PRO A 105 -19.04 -5.78 7.02
CA PRO A 105 -19.61 -4.85 7.99
C PRO A 105 -20.56 -5.59 8.94
N ALA A 106 -20.51 -5.27 10.24
CA ALA A 106 -21.30 -5.93 11.28
C ALA A 106 -22.83 -5.82 11.07
N THR A 107 -23.28 -4.79 10.34
CA THR A 107 -24.69 -4.53 10.04
C THR A 107 -25.25 -5.36 8.87
N GLY A 108 -24.40 -6.17 8.22
CA GLY A 108 -24.76 -6.95 7.03
C GLY A 108 -24.89 -6.11 5.75
N THR A 109 -25.13 -6.77 4.61
CA THR A 109 -25.02 -6.14 3.27
C THR A 109 -26.25 -6.39 2.39
N THR A 110 -27.40 -5.79 2.71
CA THR A 110 -28.60 -5.89 1.84
C THR A 110 -28.35 -5.34 0.42
N ALA A 111 -27.40 -4.41 0.28
CA ALA A 111 -26.87 -3.92 -1.00
C ALA A 111 -25.33 -3.85 -0.90
N PRO A 112 -24.61 -4.96 -1.17
CA PRO A 112 -23.19 -5.04 -0.92
C PRO A 112 -22.41 -4.07 -1.82
N ARG A 113 -21.45 -3.38 -1.20
CA ARG A 113 -20.49 -2.49 -1.84
C ARG A 113 -19.10 -2.89 -1.36
N VAL A 114 -18.15 -2.98 -2.28
CA VAL A 114 -16.79 -3.40 -1.96
C VAL A 114 -15.86 -2.21 -2.05
N ALA A 115 -15.23 -1.85 -0.93
CA ALA A 115 -14.14 -0.88 -0.88
C ALA A 115 -12.81 -1.62 -0.83
N ALA A 116 -12.00 -1.49 -1.88
CA ALA A 116 -10.63 -1.97 -1.86
C ALA A 116 -9.74 -0.90 -1.23
N TYR A 117 -9.22 -1.19 -0.04
CA TYR A 117 -8.19 -0.37 0.59
C TYR A 117 -6.82 -0.92 0.19
N LEU A 118 -6.01 -0.08 -0.44
CA LEU A 118 -4.72 -0.43 -0.98
C LEU A 118 -3.66 0.18 -0.07
N SER A 119 -3.08 -0.70 0.74
CA SER A 119 -2.15 -0.34 1.80
C SER A 119 -0.84 0.26 1.27
N PHE A 120 -0.24 1.15 2.05
CA PHE A 120 1.10 1.72 1.82
C PHE A 120 2.21 0.98 2.59
N TYR A 121 2.07 -0.34 2.74
CA TYR A 121 2.99 -1.19 3.50
C TYR A 121 4.44 -1.22 2.98
N ASP A 122 4.69 -0.88 1.72
CA ASP A 122 6.02 -0.59 1.15
C ASP A 122 7.09 -1.59 1.61
N ALA A 123 6.85 -2.87 1.34
CA ALA A 123 7.44 -3.94 2.13
C ALA A 123 8.59 -4.67 1.45
N LEU A 124 9.55 -5.09 2.26
CA LEU A 124 10.59 -6.04 1.86
C LEU A 124 10.65 -7.28 2.76
N SER A 125 9.76 -7.37 3.76
CA SER A 125 9.59 -8.51 4.64
C SER A 125 8.12 -8.88 4.81
N ALA A 126 7.81 -10.18 4.84
CA ALA A 126 6.42 -10.63 4.93
C ALA A 126 5.76 -10.30 6.29
N LYS A 127 6.53 -9.84 7.30
CA LYS A 127 5.96 -9.30 8.54
C LYS A 127 5.25 -7.96 8.34
N CYS A 128 5.42 -7.32 7.18
CA CYS A 128 4.81 -6.04 6.83
C CYS A 128 3.49 -6.23 6.08
N ASP A 129 3.21 -7.45 5.61
CA ASP A 129 2.02 -7.76 4.80
C ASP A 129 0.75 -7.29 5.51
N PRO A 130 -0.16 -6.57 4.83
CA PRO A 130 -1.43 -6.15 5.40
C PRO A 130 -2.22 -7.31 6.01
N SER A 131 -2.19 -8.48 5.38
CA SER A 131 -2.79 -9.70 5.93
C SER A 131 -2.22 -10.14 7.28
N TYR A 132 -0.98 -9.80 7.60
CA TYR A 132 -0.39 -10.08 8.91
C TYR A 132 -0.66 -8.95 9.91
N THR A 133 -0.41 -7.71 9.49
CA THR A 133 -0.46 -6.53 10.37
C THR A 133 -1.89 -6.18 10.80
N LEU A 134 -2.90 -6.35 9.93
CA LEU A 134 -4.30 -6.10 10.29
C LEU A 134 -4.83 -7.07 11.36
N ARG A 135 -4.26 -8.27 11.46
CA ARG A 135 -4.55 -9.22 12.56
C ARG A 135 -3.87 -8.83 13.87
N GLY A 136 -3.02 -7.80 13.84
CA GLY A 136 -2.18 -7.34 14.92
C GLY A 136 -0.85 -8.12 15.04
N GLY A 137 -0.37 -8.66 13.93
CA GLY A 137 1.00 -9.16 13.84
C GLY A 137 1.99 -8.01 14.03
N ASP A 138 3.16 -8.28 14.60
CA ASP A 138 4.16 -7.24 14.91
C ASP A 138 5.01 -6.89 13.67
N PRO A 139 4.87 -5.69 13.08
CA PRO A 139 5.70 -5.21 11.98
C PRO A 139 7.06 -4.66 12.46
N GLY A 140 7.32 -4.64 13.77
CA GLY A 140 8.43 -3.93 14.40
C GLY A 140 8.02 -2.54 14.89
N ALA A 141 8.66 -2.07 15.96
CA ALA A 141 8.27 -0.85 16.67
C ALA A 141 8.16 0.40 15.79
N ALA A 142 9.02 0.52 14.77
CA ALA A 142 9.04 1.67 13.86
C ALA A 142 7.82 1.74 12.92
N ASN A 143 7.02 0.67 12.81
CA ASN A 143 5.88 0.59 11.89
C ASN A 143 4.53 0.57 12.61
N GLN A 144 4.51 0.49 13.94
CA GLN A 144 3.28 0.33 14.73
C GLN A 144 2.28 1.48 14.49
N GLN A 145 2.77 2.72 14.37
CA GLN A 145 1.92 3.87 14.08
C GLN A 145 1.32 3.81 12.67
N LEU A 146 2.12 3.42 11.67
CA LEU A 146 1.68 3.30 10.28
C LEU A 146 0.60 2.22 10.14
N THR A 147 0.85 1.02 10.71
CA THR A 147 -0.14 -0.07 10.69
C THR A 147 -1.40 0.27 11.48
N GLY A 148 -1.28 1.04 12.56
CA GLY A 148 -2.42 1.53 13.33
C GLY A 148 -3.30 2.50 12.52
N LEU A 149 -2.69 3.37 11.70
CA LEU A 149 -3.41 4.26 10.79
C LEU A 149 -4.15 3.46 9.72
N GLU A 150 -3.50 2.49 9.10
CA GLU A 150 -4.13 1.62 8.08
C GLU A 150 -5.31 0.83 8.65
N GLN A 151 -5.13 0.28 9.85
CA GLN A 151 -6.21 -0.40 10.55
C GLN A 151 -7.38 0.53 10.86
N ALA A 152 -7.12 1.77 11.27
CA ALA A 152 -8.17 2.77 11.50
C ALA A 152 -8.94 3.11 10.20
N THR A 153 -8.25 3.20 9.06
CA THR A 153 -8.91 3.40 7.75
C THR A 153 -9.77 2.21 7.36
N VAL A 154 -9.28 0.97 7.53
CA VAL A 154 -10.07 -0.25 7.29
C VAL A 154 -11.32 -0.28 8.18
N ASN A 155 -11.17 0.06 9.47
CA ASN A 155 -12.28 0.13 10.41
C ASN A 155 -13.28 1.24 10.03
N SER A 156 -12.81 2.40 9.55
CA SER A 156 -13.66 3.49 9.06
C SER A 156 -14.53 3.06 7.89
N LEU A 157 -13.92 2.43 6.87
CA LEU A 157 -14.63 1.94 5.69
C LEU A 157 -15.65 0.85 6.05
N ALA A 158 -15.28 -0.09 6.93
CA ALA A 158 -16.20 -1.11 7.42
C ALA A 158 -17.35 -0.50 8.24
N GLY A 159 -17.07 0.51 9.06
CA GLY A 159 -18.06 1.28 9.84
C GLY A 159 -19.06 2.05 8.96
N GLN A 160 -18.68 2.40 7.73
CA GLN A 160 -19.57 2.99 6.72
C GLN A 160 -20.47 1.95 6.02
N GLY A 161 -20.37 0.67 6.38
CA GLY A 161 -21.18 -0.41 5.82
C GLY A 161 -20.62 -1.01 4.53
N TYR A 162 -19.33 -0.81 4.24
CA TYR A 162 -18.66 -1.43 3.09
C TYR A 162 -18.06 -2.78 3.46
N ILE A 163 -18.05 -3.71 2.50
CA ILE A 163 -17.15 -4.86 2.53
C ILE A 163 -15.77 -4.33 2.18
N VAL A 164 -14.81 -4.42 3.10
CA VAL A 164 -13.45 -3.93 2.87
C VAL A 164 -12.58 -5.09 2.43
N THR A 165 -11.88 -4.94 1.31
CA THR A 165 -10.89 -5.92 0.83
C THR A 165 -9.51 -5.29 0.80
N VAL A 166 -8.52 -5.95 1.41
CA VAL A 166 -7.14 -5.45 1.53
C VAL A 166 -6.20 -6.52 0.96
N PRO A 167 -5.82 -6.42 -0.33
CA PRO A 167 -4.91 -7.37 -0.96
C PRO A 167 -3.44 -7.08 -0.64
N ASP A 168 -2.66 -8.14 -0.38
CA ASP A 168 -1.20 -8.11 -0.36
C ASP A 168 -0.68 -8.05 -1.81
N PHE A 169 -0.81 -6.89 -2.43
CA PHE A 169 -0.66 -6.71 -3.88
C PHE A 169 0.77 -6.87 -4.43
N GLU A 170 1.79 -6.82 -3.58
CA GLU A 170 3.21 -7.02 -3.90
C GLU A 170 3.57 -8.50 -3.99
N ASN A 171 2.59 -9.39 -3.80
CA ASN A 171 2.75 -10.84 -3.73
C ASN A 171 3.71 -11.28 -2.61
N GLN A 172 3.92 -12.60 -2.51
CA GLN A 172 4.71 -13.21 -1.42
C GLN A 172 6.21 -12.92 -1.54
N ASP A 173 6.68 -12.57 -2.73
CA ASP A 173 8.06 -12.18 -3.00
C ASP A 173 8.28 -10.67 -2.81
N LEU A 174 7.25 -9.90 -2.48
CA LEU A 174 7.34 -8.48 -2.12
C LEU A 174 8.02 -7.66 -3.21
N HIS A 175 7.38 -7.68 -4.38
CA HIS A 175 7.74 -6.94 -5.57
C HIS A 175 7.33 -5.47 -5.44
N TRP A 176 7.80 -4.80 -4.39
CA TRP A 176 7.54 -3.39 -4.16
C TRP A 176 7.89 -2.57 -5.41
N VAL A 177 7.07 -1.56 -5.68
CA VAL A 177 7.04 -0.70 -6.88
C VAL A 177 6.80 -1.38 -8.23
N ALA A 178 6.54 -2.70 -8.29
CA ALA A 178 6.19 -3.40 -9.52
C ALA A 178 4.72 -3.14 -9.91
N GLY A 179 4.45 -1.93 -10.43
CA GLY A 179 3.08 -1.43 -10.56
C GLY A 179 2.11 -2.31 -11.37
N ARG A 180 2.53 -2.87 -12.51
CA ARG A 180 1.66 -3.80 -13.28
C ARG A 180 1.22 -5.01 -12.46
N GLU A 181 2.13 -5.56 -11.68
CA GLU A 181 1.83 -6.70 -10.81
C GLU A 181 0.91 -6.28 -9.67
N ALA A 182 1.20 -5.16 -9.00
CA ALA A 182 0.33 -4.59 -7.97
C ALA A 182 -1.11 -4.38 -8.48
N GLY A 183 -1.27 -3.84 -9.68
CA GLY A 183 -2.59 -3.68 -10.31
C GLY A 183 -3.29 -5.00 -10.63
N VAL A 184 -2.56 -6.00 -11.15
CA VAL A 184 -3.13 -7.34 -11.44
C VAL A 184 -3.54 -8.04 -10.15
N SER A 185 -2.69 -8.05 -9.13
CA SER A 185 -2.98 -8.65 -7.84
C SER A 185 -4.18 -7.99 -7.17
N THR A 186 -4.27 -6.66 -7.20
CA THR A 186 -5.45 -5.94 -6.70
C THR A 186 -6.75 -6.38 -7.38
N LEU A 187 -6.79 -6.39 -8.72
CA LEU A 187 -8.00 -6.77 -9.46
C LEU A 187 -8.38 -8.24 -9.24
N ASP A 188 -7.38 -9.13 -9.23
CA ASP A 188 -7.59 -10.55 -8.98
C ASP A 188 -8.03 -10.78 -7.51
N GLY A 189 -7.54 -9.98 -6.55
CA GLY A 189 -7.95 -9.99 -5.14
C GLY A 189 -9.40 -9.54 -4.94
N ILE A 190 -9.81 -8.47 -5.62
CA ILE A 190 -11.22 -8.03 -5.63
C ILE A 190 -12.12 -9.12 -6.24
N GLU A 191 -11.72 -9.73 -7.36
CA GLU A 191 -12.47 -10.85 -7.96
C GLU A 191 -12.54 -12.07 -7.01
N ALA A 192 -11.47 -12.34 -6.25
CA ALA A 192 -11.47 -13.40 -5.24
C ALA A 192 -12.48 -13.12 -4.12
N THR A 193 -12.52 -11.89 -3.62
CA THR A 193 -13.52 -11.43 -2.64
C THR A 193 -14.94 -11.58 -3.18
N LEU A 194 -15.21 -11.08 -4.40
CA LEU A 194 -16.52 -11.20 -5.03
C LEU A 194 -16.95 -12.68 -5.18
N ARG A 195 -16.02 -13.58 -5.52
CA ARG A 195 -16.32 -15.01 -5.66
C ARG A 195 -16.56 -15.71 -4.33
N ALA A 196 -15.73 -15.44 -3.32
CA ALA A 196 -15.86 -16.05 -1.99
C ALA A 196 -17.22 -15.69 -1.37
N LEU A 197 -17.60 -14.42 -1.49
CA LEU A 197 -18.88 -13.89 -0.99
C LEU A 197 -20.06 -14.12 -1.96
N LYS A 198 -19.84 -14.79 -3.10
CA LYS A 198 -20.85 -15.08 -4.14
C LYS A 198 -21.59 -13.82 -4.65
N LEU A 199 -20.88 -12.71 -4.75
CA LEU A 199 -21.38 -11.43 -5.23
C LEU A 199 -21.36 -11.36 -6.76
N ASP A 200 -22.39 -10.75 -7.34
CA ASP A 200 -22.42 -10.50 -8.78
C ASP A 200 -21.51 -9.31 -9.13
N ARG A 201 -20.46 -9.57 -9.90
CA ARG A 201 -19.44 -8.58 -10.27
C ARG A 201 -19.97 -7.37 -11.06
N ARG A 202 -21.12 -7.50 -11.73
CA ARG A 202 -21.75 -6.40 -12.50
C ARG A 202 -22.70 -5.60 -11.62
N ALA A 203 -23.35 -6.23 -10.65
CA ALA A 203 -24.29 -5.57 -9.76
C ALA A 203 -23.60 -4.90 -8.57
N THR A 204 -22.55 -5.52 -8.02
CA THR A 204 -21.84 -5.04 -6.83
C THR A 204 -20.90 -3.88 -7.17
N PRO A 205 -21.15 -2.65 -6.67
CA PRO A 205 -20.24 -1.53 -6.83
C PRO A 205 -18.90 -1.79 -6.15
N VAL A 206 -17.81 -1.47 -6.84
CA VAL A 206 -16.44 -1.54 -6.33
C VAL A 206 -15.83 -0.14 -6.35
N GLY A 207 -15.25 0.30 -5.23
CA GLY A 207 -14.44 1.51 -5.14
C GLY A 207 -13.03 1.16 -4.67
N MET A 208 -12.02 1.87 -5.15
CA MET A 208 -10.63 1.65 -4.73
C MET A 208 -10.07 2.92 -4.09
N MET A 209 -9.29 2.79 -3.01
CA MET A 209 -8.46 3.89 -2.51
C MET A 209 -7.07 3.45 -2.08
N GLY A 210 -6.06 4.29 -2.37
CA GLY A 210 -4.68 4.06 -1.93
C GLY A 210 -3.83 5.33 -1.96
N TYR A 211 -2.99 5.52 -0.94
CA TYR A 211 -2.08 6.66 -0.82
C TYR A 211 -0.62 6.21 -0.89
N SER A 212 0.30 7.04 -1.35
CA SER A 212 1.74 6.73 -1.39
C SER A 212 2.01 5.39 -2.11
N GLY A 213 2.64 4.41 -1.47
CA GLY A 213 2.76 3.04 -1.98
C GLY A 213 1.45 2.41 -2.47
N GLY A 214 0.37 2.61 -1.74
CA GLY A 214 -0.97 2.15 -2.10
C GLY A 214 -1.51 2.77 -3.39
N SER A 215 -1.07 3.99 -3.73
CA SER A 215 -1.44 4.64 -5.00
C SER A 215 -0.87 3.90 -6.22
N ILE A 216 0.23 3.16 -6.06
CA ILE A 216 0.81 2.32 -7.11
C ILE A 216 -0.19 1.24 -7.52
N ALA A 217 -0.75 0.54 -6.54
CA ALA A 217 -1.76 -0.47 -6.79
C ALA A 217 -3.06 0.15 -7.34
N ALA A 218 -3.46 1.31 -6.82
CA ALA A 218 -4.70 1.99 -7.21
C ALA A 218 -4.68 2.42 -8.68
N ASP A 219 -3.63 3.13 -9.08
CA ASP A 219 -3.47 3.64 -10.44
C ASP A 219 -3.39 2.48 -11.44
N TRP A 220 -2.45 1.55 -11.26
CA TRP A 220 -2.28 0.43 -12.18
C TRP A 220 -3.50 -0.49 -12.25
N ALA A 221 -4.21 -0.72 -11.14
CA ALA A 221 -5.46 -1.47 -11.17
C ALA A 221 -6.51 -0.72 -12.02
N SER A 222 -6.62 0.61 -11.87
CA SER A 222 -7.56 1.42 -12.63
C SER A 222 -7.29 1.38 -14.13
N GLU A 223 -6.02 1.47 -14.54
CA GLU A 223 -5.64 1.39 -15.96
C GLU A 223 -5.87 0.00 -16.56
N LEU A 224 -5.62 -1.06 -15.78
CA LEU A 224 -5.71 -2.44 -16.25
C LEU A 224 -7.15 -2.97 -16.23
N GLN A 225 -8.04 -2.41 -15.40
CA GLN A 225 -9.40 -2.91 -15.19
C GLN A 225 -10.20 -3.09 -16.49
N PRO A 226 -10.21 -2.14 -17.45
CA PRO A 226 -11.02 -2.28 -18.67
C PRO A 226 -10.68 -3.49 -19.53
N HIS A 227 -9.45 -4.00 -19.45
CA HIS A 227 -9.02 -5.18 -20.19
C HIS A 227 -8.98 -6.44 -19.31
N ARG A 228 -8.57 -6.30 -18.05
CA ARG A 228 -8.34 -7.42 -17.14
C ARG A 228 -9.62 -7.89 -16.45
N ALA A 229 -10.46 -6.96 -16.04
CA ALA A 229 -11.70 -7.21 -15.30
C ALA A 229 -12.88 -6.39 -15.87
N PRO A 230 -13.20 -6.49 -17.18
CA PRO A 230 -14.17 -5.62 -17.86
C PRO A 230 -15.61 -5.74 -17.35
N ARG A 231 -15.92 -6.78 -16.57
CA ARG A 231 -17.24 -6.99 -15.98
C ARG A 231 -17.37 -6.44 -14.55
N MET A 232 -16.27 -5.99 -13.95
CA MET A 232 -16.26 -5.41 -12.62
C MET A 232 -16.91 -4.03 -12.67
N ASN A 233 -17.91 -3.82 -11.82
CA ASN A 233 -18.57 -2.53 -11.65
C ASN A 233 -17.72 -1.57 -10.80
N LEU A 234 -16.59 -1.11 -11.36
CA LEU A 234 -15.72 -0.12 -10.73
C LEU A 234 -16.38 1.26 -10.81
N VAL A 235 -16.76 1.83 -9.66
CA VAL A 235 -17.47 3.13 -9.58
C VAL A 235 -16.54 4.32 -9.36
N GLY A 236 -15.28 4.08 -9.00
CA GLY A 236 -14.26 5.11 -8.90
C GLY A 236 -12.98 4.66 -8.20
N THR A 237 -11.90 5.42 -8.43
CA THR A 237 -10.59 5.21 -7.81
C THR A 237 -10.10 6.52 -7.19
N ALA A 238 -9.88 6.53 -5.88
CA ALA A 238 -9.26 7.64 -5.17
C ALA A 238 -7.79 7.32 -4.89
N LEU A 239 -6.86 8.18 -5.24
CA LEU A 239 -5.44 7.96 -4.99
C LEU A 239 -4.70 9.26 -4.68
N GLY A 240 -3.56 9.15 -4.01
CA GLY A 240 -2.77 10.34 -3.68
C GLY A 240 -1.31 10.05 -3.36
N GLY A 241 -0.48 11.10 -3.37
CA GLY A 241 0.97 10.95 -3.18
C GLY A 241 1.56 9.98 -4.21
N ILE A 242 1.41 10.29 -5.49
CA ILE A 242 1.50 9.31 -6.58
C ILE A 242 2.91 9.28 -7.18
N PRO A 243 3.65 8.15 -7.14
CA PRO A 243 4.95 7.99 -7.81
C PRO A 243 4.74 7.73 -9.31
N ALA A 244 4.14 8.68 -10.01
CA ALA A 244 3.72 8.53 -11.41
C ALA A 244 4.87 8.17 -12.36
N ASN A 245 6.11 8.55 -12.03
CA ASN A 245 7.28 8.25 -12.84
C ASN A 245 8.53 8.08 -11.97
N LEU A 246 8.91 6.84 -11.68
CA LEU A 246 10.09 6.52 -10.88
C LEU A 246 11.41 7.08 -11.45
N ARG A 247 11.46 7.40 -12.74
CA ARG A 247 12.65 8.05 -13.34
C ARG A 247 12.86 9.47 -12.82
N HIS A 248 11.82 10.13 -12.33
CA HIS A 248 11.88 11.46 -11.76
C HIS A 248 11.87 11.41 -10.23
N ASN A 249 11.09 10.51 -9.62
CA ASN A 249 11.07 10.35 -8.16
C ASN A 249 12.44 9.97 -7.57
N LEU A 250 13.14 8.97 -8.13
CA LEU A 250 14.40 8.52 -7.54
C LEU A 250 15.48 9.62 -7.51
N PRO A 251 15.68 10.43 -8.57
CA PRO A 251 16.52 11.62 -8.48
C PRO A 251 16.00 12.72 -7.55
N TYR A 252 14.69 12.83 -7.35
CA TYR A 252 14.10 13.86 -6.48
C TYR A 252 14.42 13.60 -5.01
N VAL A 253 14.37 12.33 -4.57
CA VAL A 253 14.71 11.93 -3.20
C VAL A 253 16.21 11.61 -3.00
N ASP A 254 17.03 11.65 -4.06
CA ASP A 254 18.46 11.33 -3.98
C ASP A 254 19.21 12.32 -3.08
N GLY A 255 19.80 11.82 -2.00
CA GLY A 255 20.53 12.63 -1.04
C GLY A 255 19.66 13.44 -0.07
N THR A 256 18.33 13.30 -0.09
CA THR A 256 17.48 13.98 0.89
C THR A 256 17.66 13.36 2.28
N PRO A 257 17.55 14.14 3.37
CA PRO A 257 17.76 13.61 4.72
C PRO A 257 16.70 12.58 5.16
N GLU A 258 15.47 12.72 4.66
CA GLU A 258 14.30 11.99 5.17
C GLU A 258 13.84 10.82 4.29
N TRP A 259 14.05 10.90 2.97
CA TRP A 259 13.43 9.97 2.02
C TRP A 259 14.41 9.30 1.06
N SER A 260 15.72 9.49 1.23
CA SER A 260 16.73 8.84 0.38
C SER A 260 16.87 7.33 0.63
N ASP A 261 16.35 6.84 1.74
CA ASP A 261 16.29 5.42 2.14
C ASP A 261 15.26 4.59 1.36
N VAL A 262 14.26 5.22 0.73
CA VAL A 262 13.32 4.49 -0.15
C VAL A 262 13.99 4.02 -1.45
N ILE A 263 15.12 4.63 -1.84
CA ILE A 263 15.85 4.30 -3.08
C ILE A 263 16.33 2.84 -3.08
N PRO A 264 17.17 2.40 -2.12
CA PRO A 264 17.62 1.01 -2.08
C PRO A 264 16.45 0.04 -1.92
N GLY A 265 15.41 0.38 -1.15
CA GLY A 265 14.25 -0.49 -1.03
C GLY A 265 13.47 -0.68 -2.34
N ALA A 266 13.20 0.40 -3.09
CA ALA A 266 12.59 0.30 -4.42
C ALA A 266 13.48 -0.48 -5.40
N MET A 267 14.81 -0.36 -5.31
CA MET A 267 15.74 -1.14 -6.13
C MET A 267 15.70 -2.64 -5.80
N ILE A 268 15.48 -3.01 -4.54
CA ILE A 268 15.28 -4.41 -4.12
C ILE A 268 13.96 -4.94 -4.68
N GLY A 269 12.84 -4.20 -4.54
CA GLY A 269 11.55 -4.59 -5.10
C GLY A 269 11.62 -4.80 -6.62
N ILE A 270 12.25 -3.87 -7.35
CA ILE A 270 12.53 -3.99 -8.78
C ILE A 270 13.40 -5.23 -9.09
N SER A 271 14.41 -5.47 -8.27
CA SER A 271 15.32 -6.60 -8.44
C SER A 271 14.58 -7.93 -8.36
N ARG A 272 13.69 -8.09 -7.37
CA ARG A 272 12.85 -9.27 -7.19
C ARG A 272 11.89 -9.43 -8.37
N ALA A 273 11.13 -8.37 -8.68
CA ALA A 273 10.10 -8.39 -9.72
C ALA A 273 10.62 -8.74 -11.12
N TYR A 274 11.79 -8.22 -11.48
CA TYR A 274 12.35 -8.36 -12.83
C TYR A 274 13.51 -9.37 -12.93
N GLY A 275 13.81 -10.11 -11.85
CA GLY A 275 14.91 -11.07 -11.82
C GLY A 275 16.28 -10.43 -12.07
N LEU A 276 16.44 -9.15 -11.71
CA LEU A 276 17.68 -8.41 -11.92
C LEU A 276 18.63 -8.70 -10.76
N ASN A 277 19.82 -9.25 -11.03
CA ASN A 277 20.87 -9.40 -10.02
C ASN A 277 21.43 -8.02 -9.60
N LEU A 278 20.90 -7.47 -8.51
CA LEU A 278 21.25 -6.14 -8.01
C LEU A 278 22.71 -6.04 -7.54
N ASP A 279 23.27 -7.10 -6.96
CA ASP A 279 24.65 -7.17 -6.48
C ASP A 279 25.69 -6.90 -7.58
N HIS A 280 25.34 -7.19 -8.84
CA HIS A 280 26.17 -6.85 -9.99
C HIS A 280 26.42 -5.34 -10.10
N TYR A 281 25.47 -4.51 -9.68
CA TYR A 281 25.50 -3.06 -9.83
C TYR A 281 25.96 -2.32 -8.58
N LEU A 282 25.71 -2.88 -7.39
CA LEU A 282 25.98 -2.23 -6.11
C LEU A 282 27.46 -2.15 -5.75
N SER A 283 27.86 -1.06 -5.10
CA SER A 283 29.15 -0.91 -4.42
C SER A 283 29.25 -1.88 -3.23
N LYS A 284 30.43 -1.96 -2.57
CA LYS A 284 30.55 -2.76 -1.33
C LYS A 284 29.58 -2.24 -0.25
N TRP A 285 29.44 -0.92 -0.16
CA TRP A 285 28.50 -0.26 0.73
C TRP A 285 27.05 -0.54 0.33
N GLY A 286 26.69 -0.35 -0.95
CA GLY A 286 25.33 -0.62 -1.42
C GLY A 286 24.90 -2.06 -1.19
N ARG A 287 25.80 -3.04 -1.33
CA ARG A 287 25.49 -4.44 -0.98
C ARG A 287 25.24 -4.64 0.52
N LYS A 288 25.86 -3.84 1.40
CA LYS A 288 25.55 -3.88 2.83
C LYS A 288 24.14 -3.33 3.07
N VAL A 289 23.85 -2.14 2.53
CA VAL A 289 22.52 -1.50 2.62
C VAL A 289 21.43 -2.45 2.12
N ALA A 290 21.59 -2.96 0.90
CA ALA A 290 20.58 -3.83 0.29
C ALA A 290 20.33 -5.12 1.09
N ARG A 291 21.36 -5.71 1.71
CA ARG A 291 21.18 -6.89 2.59
C ARG A 291 20.45 -6.55 3.88
N THR A 292 20.68 -5.37 4.44
CA THR A 292 20.00 -4.90 5.65
C THR A 292 18.51 -4.69 5.36
N GLU A 293 18.20 -3.92 4.32
CA GLU A 293 16.82 -3.53 3.99
C GLU A 293 15.99 -4.65 3.37
N SER A 294 16.62 -5.69 2.81
CA SER A 294 15.93 -6.85 2.22
C SER A 294 15.00 -7.60 3.18
N HIS A 295 14.99 -7.27 4.47
CA HIS A 295 14.16 -7.90 5.49
C HIS A 295 13.40 -6.88 6.36
N GLN A 296 13.24 -5.65 5.89
CA GLN A 296 12.64 -4.55 6.63
C GLN A 296 11.24 -4.18 6.13
N CYS A 297 10.49 -3.54 7.01
CA CYS A 297 9.34 -2.71 6.66
C CYS A 297 9.78 -1.25 6.51
N ILE A 298 8.97 -0.43 5.84
CA ILE A 298 9.30 0.96 5.50
C ILE A 298 9.79 1.81 6.68
N GLY A 299 9.14 1.70 7.85
CA GLY A 299 9.52 2.46 9.04
C GLY A 299 10.89 2.07 9.61
N GLU A 300 11.39 0.86 9.35
CA GLU A 300 12.73 0.42 9.79
C GLU A 300 13.85 0.97 8.90
N MET A 301 13.53 1.34 7.66
CA MET A 301 14.47 1.98 6.74
C MET A 301 14.74 3.43 7.16
N SER A 302 13.70 4.09 7.71
CA SER A 302 13.71 5.50 8.10
C SER A 302 14.88 5.84 9.02
N GLY A 303 15.82 6.64 8.49
CA GLY A 303 16.97 7.14 9.23
C GLY A 303 18.05 6.10 9.56
N GLU A 304 17.94 4.86 9.06
CA GLU A 304 18.97 3.83 9.25
C GLU A 304 20.25 4.19 8.46
N PHE A 305 20.06 4.72 7.26
CA PHE A 305 21.13 5.18 6.38
C PHE A 305 20.88 6.62 5.94
N PRO A 306 21.24 7.64 6.75
CA PRO A 306 20.96 9.02 6.42
C PRO A 306 21.78 9.53 5.23
N ASN A 307 21.20 10.43 4.43
CA ASN A 307 21.83 11.06 3.27
C ASN A 307 22.35 10.05 2.24
N LEU A 308 21.58 8.99 1.97
CA LEU A 308 21.92 8.02 0.94
C LEU A 308 21.92 8.69 -0.42
N THR A 309 22.93 8.34 -1.24
CA THR A 309 22.96 8.75 -2.63
C THR A 309 23.12 7.52 -3.52
N ILE A 310 22.47 7.54 -4.69
CA ILE A 310 22.64 6.55 -5.76
C ILE A 310 24.13 6.37 -6.05
N LYS A 311 24.91 7.45 -6.08
CA LYS A 311 26.35 7.41 -6.30
C LYS A 311 27.11 6.56 -5.27
N HIS A 312 26.69 6.58 -4.00
CA HIS A 312 27.32 5.77 -2.96
C HIS A 312 26.82 4.31 -2.96
N LEU A 313 25.55 4.10 -3.30
CA LEU A 313 24.94 2.77 -3.42
C LEU A 313 25.53 1.97 -4.59
N MET A 314 25.82 2.64 -5.71
CA MET A 314 26.22 2.00 -6.97
C MET A 314 27.74 1.92 -7.15
N LYS A 315 28.23 0.94 -7.92
CA LYS A 315 29.62 0.97 -8.42
C LYS A 315 29.79 2.21 -9.29
N LYS A 316 30.99 2.81 -9.30
CA LYS A 316 31.29 4.04 -10.07
C LYS A 316 30.82 4.00 -11.53
N ARG A 317 30.97 2.87 -12.24
CA ARG A 317 30.49 2.70 -13.64
C ARG A 317 28.96 2.74 -13.81
N TYR A 318 28.20 2.72 -12.72
CA TYR A 318 26.74 2.69 -12.67
C TYR A 318 26.15 3.81 -11.80
N GLU A 319 26.95 4.82 -11.43
CA GLU A 319 26.50 5.93 -10.57
C GLU A 319 25.39 6.77 -11.21
N HIS A 320 25.30 6.76 -12.53
CA HIS A 320 24.17 7.32 -13.27
C HIS A 320 23.13 6.23 -13.56
N LEU A 321 22.24 5.97 -12.60
CA LEU A 321 21.26 4.87 -12.63
C LEU A 321 20.45 4.81 -13.93
N LEU A 322 19.95 5.96 -14.41
CA LEU A 322 19.13 6.06 -15.63
C LEU A 322 19.90 5.86 -16.93
N ALA A 323 21.24 5.91 -16.89
CA ALA A 323 22.12 5.60 -18.02
C ALA A 323 22.43 4.10 -18.13
N VAL A 324 22.14 3.32 -17.08
CA VAL A 324 22.34 1.87 -17.10
C VAL A 324 21.21 1.21 -17.90
N PRO A 325 21.50 0.48 -18.99
CA PRO A 325 20.46 -0.03 -19.90
C PRO A 325 19.39 -0.91 -19.22
N ALA A 326 19.77 -1.70 -18.21
CA ALA A 326 18.83 -2.53 -17.46
C ALA A 326 17.79 -1.67 -16.71
N PHE A 327 18.25 -0.74 -15.88
CA PHE A 327 17.37 0.16 -15.13
C PHE A 327 16.58 1.09 -16.04
N HIS A 328 17.20 1.63 -17.10
CA HIS A 328 16.51 2.46 -18.08
C HIS A 328 15.28 1.77 -18.69
N ARG A 329 15.43 0.50 -19.11
CA ARG A 329 14.34 -0.30 -19.70
C ARG A 329 13.26 -0.61 -18.67
N ILE A 330 13.64 -0.99 -17.45
CA ILE A 330 12.69 -1.34 -16.40
C ILE A 330 11.90 -0.11 -15.97
N MET A 331 12.55 1.01 -15.67
CA MET A 331 11.87 2.23 -15.23
C MET A 331 10.95 2.82 -16.31
N LYS A 332 11.22 2.57 -17.60
CA LYS A 332 10.27 2.92 -18.67
C LYS A 332 8.95 2.15 -18.56
N ARG A 333 8.97 0.94 -17.97
CA ARG A 333 7.78 0.12 -17.70
C ARG A 333 7.08 0.50 -16.39
N LEU A 334 7.76 1.22 -15.50
CA LEU A 334 7.27 1.69 -14.19
C LEU A 334 6.86 3.17 -14.27
N LYS A 335 6.14 3.52 -15.34
CA LYS A 335 5.54 4.83 -15.55
C LYS A 335 4.03 4.65 -15.61
N MET A 336 3.29 5.35 -14.76
CA MET A 336 1.83 5.43 -14.83
C MET A 336 1.39 6.20 -16.09
N GLY A 337 0.18 5.97 -16.57
CA GLY A 337 -0.27 6.44 -17.89
C GLY A 337 0.24 5.57 -19.05
N SER A 338 0.92 4.45 -18.78
CA SER A 338 1.60 3.65 -19.83
C SER A 338 0.98 2.28 -20.08
N ALA A 339 -0.04 1.88 -19.33
CA ALA A 339 -0.81 0.71 -19.73
C ALA A 339 -1.53 0.96 -21.05
N LYS A 340 -1.91 -0.14 -21.72
CA LYS A 340 -2.74 -0.03 -22.91
C LYS A 340 -4.15 0.33 -22.46
N GLY A 341 -4.69 1.42 -22.99
CA GLY A 341 -6.00 1.92 -22.60
C GLY A 341 -5.88 3.07 -21.60
N HIS A 342 -6.93 3.28 -20.84
CA HIS A 342 -7.02 4.30 -19.79
C HIS A 342 -8.01 3.81 -18.73
N PRO A 343 -8.02 4.40 -17.53
CA PRO A 343 -9.03 4.09 -16.52
C PRO A 343 -10.46 4.19 -17.07
N GLY A 344 -11.28 3.19 -16.75
CA GLY A 344 -12.68 3.13 -17.19
C GLY A 344 -13.68 3.83 -16.25
N ALA A 345 -13.23 4.17 -15.04
CA ALA A 345 -14.03 4.79 -13.99
C ALA A 345 -13.45 6.16 -13.60
N PRO A 346 -14.26 7.06 -12.99
CA PRO A 346 -13.78 8.34 -12.51
C PRO A 346 -12.63 8.22 -11.50
N MET A 347 -11.82 9.29 -11.40
CA MET A 347 -10.67 9.34 -10.51
C MET A 347 -10.68 10.57 -9.61
N PHE A 348 -10.21 10.39 -8.37
CA PHE A 348 -9.85 11.46 -7.45
C PHE A 348 -8.36 11.37 -7.15
N MET A 349 -7.62 12.45 -7.39
CA MET A 349 -6.17 12.52 -7.23
C MET A 349 -5.82 13.65 -6.27
N LEU A 350 -5.08 13.38 -5.19
CA LEU A 350 -4.66 14.40 -4.22
C LEU A 350 -3.19 14.28 -3.87
N TRP A 351 -2.47 15.41 -3.87
CA TRP A 351 -1.06 15.44 -3.51
C TRP A 351 -0.64 16.71 -2.80
N GLY A 352 0.49 16.66 -2.10
CA GLY A 352 1.14 17.83 -1.51
C GLY A 352 2.09 18.52 -2.47
N ASN A 353 2.41 19.78 -2.17
CA ASN A 353 3.49 20.52 -2.80
C ASN A 353 4.16 21.42 -1.75
N HIS A 354 5.14 20.88 -1.05
CA HIS A 354 5.83 21.55 0.05
C HIS A 354 6.92 22.51 -0.45
N ASP A 355 7.73 22.09 -1.41
CA ASP A 355 8.95 22.79 -1.84
C ASP A 355 8.82 23.47 -3.22
N GLY A 356 7.62 23.50 -3.79
CA GLY A 356 7.35 23.97 -5.15
C GLY A 356 7.67 22.96 -6.26
N LYS A 357 8.21 21.78 -5.92
CA LYS A 357 8.47 20.67 -6.85
C LYS A 357 7.62 19.45 -6.53
N GLY A 358 7.31 19.21 -5.27
CA GLY A 358 6.65 18.00 -4.79
C GLY A 358 6.36 18.03 -3.29
N ASP A 359 5.95 16.89 -2.76
CA ASP A 359 5.63 16.70 -1.35
C ASP A 359 6.82 16.13 -0.54
N ASP A 360 8.05 16.41 -0.96
CA ASP A 360 9.33 15.84 -0.48
C ASP A 360 9.62 14.39 -0.92
N VAL A 361 8.64 13.70 -1.53
CA VAL A 361 8.79 12.32 -2.02
C VAL A 361 8.34 12.17 -3.48
N MET A 362 7.19 12.76 -3.79
CA MET A 362 6.47 12.65 -5.04
C MET A 362 6.50 13.97 -5.80
N VAL A 363 6.81 13.90 -7.09
CA VAL A 363 6.95 15.09 -7.95
C VAL A 363 5.58 15.60 -8.36
N ALA A 364 5.16 16.78 -7.89
CA ALA A 364 3.84 17.36 -8.17
C ALA A 364 3.57 17.50 -9.68
N ALA A 365 4.58 17.91 -10.45
CA ALA A 365 4.46 18.06 -11.91
C ALA A 365 4.18 16.75 -12.65
N ASP A 366 4.61 15.60 -12.12
CA ASP A 366 4.30 14.31 -12.73
C ASP A 366 2.87 13.85 -12.42
N GLN A 367 2.38 14.16 -11.21
CA GLN A 367 1.01 13.87 -10.79
C GLN A 367 0.00 14.70 -11.60
N ALA A 368 0.26 16.00 -11.76
CA ALA A 368 -0.53 16.88 -12.62
C ALA A 368 -0.53 16.42 -14.09
N ARG A 369 0.61 15.95 -14.60
CA ARG A 369 0.73 15.41 -15.97
C ARG A 369 -0.08 14.14 -16.17
N LEU A 370 -0.05 13.23 -15.20
CA LEU A 370 -0.84 12.00 -15.22
C LEU A 370 -2.34 12.31 -15.23
N ALA A 371 -2.78 13.23 -14.37
CA ALA A 371 -4.17 13.69 -14.35
C ALA A 371 -4.59 14.28 -15.70
N ALA A 372 -3.75 15.14 -16.30
CA ALA A 372 -4.01 15.73 -17.62
C ALA A 372 -4.06 14.68 -18.74
N GLU A 373 -3.23 13.63 -18.67
CA GLU A 373 -3.25 12.51 -19.62
C GLU A 373 -4.58 11.74 -19.55
N TYR A 374 -5.07 11.44 -18.36
CA TYR A 374 -6.38 10.81 -18.16
C TYR A 374 -7.55 11.72 -18.60
N CYS A 375 -7.48 13.02 -18.29
CA CYS A 375 -8.44 14.01 -18.80
C CYS A 375 -8.51 14.01 -20.33
N ALA A 376 -7.36 14.03 -21.02
CA ALA A 376 -7.29 14.00 -22.48
C ALA A 376 -7.84 12.69 -23.09
N GLN A 377 -7.88 11.62 -22.31
CA GLN A 377 -8.48 10.33 -22.66
C GLN A 377 -9.99 10.25 -22.33
N GLY A 378 -10.58 11.33 -21.79
CA GLY A 378 -12.01 11.41 -21.46
C GLY A 378 -12.38 10.83 -20.10
N VAL A 379 -11.40 10.53 -19.25
CA VAL A 379 -11.65 10.08 -17.86
C VAL A 379 -12.09 11.29 -17.03
N PRO A 380 -13.20 11.22 -16.27
CA PRO A 380 -13.52 12.26 -15.29
C PRO A 380 -12.51 12.23 -14.15
N VAL A 381 -11.67 13.26 -14.02
CA VAL A 381 -10.64 13.36 -12.99
C VAL A 381 -10.90 14.58 -12.12
N SER A 382 -10.90 14.41 -10.80
CA SER A 382 -10.87 15.50 -9.82
C SER A 382 -9.50 15.56 -9.15
N THR A 383 -8.86 16.71 -9.19
CA THR A 383 -7.51 16.91 -8.62
C THR A 383 -7.52 17.89 -7.45
N VAL A 384 -6.75 17.61 -6.40
CA VAL A 384 -6.49 18.53 -5.29
C VAL A 384 -4.97 18.60 -5.04
N GLU A 385 -4.38 19.77 -5.21
CA GLU A 385 -2.98 20.02 -4.84
C GLU A 385 -2.92 20.88 -3.57
N LEU A 386 -2.33 20.33 -2.52
CA LEU A 386 -2.19 20.97 -1.22
C LEU A 386 -0.86 21.75 -1.15
N GLN A 387 -0.94 23.05 -1.41
CA GLN A 387 0.22 23.94 -1.32
C GLN A 387 0.76 23.99 0.12
N GLY A 388 2.08 23.85 0.27
CA GLY A 388 2.78 23.86 1.55
C GLY A 388 2.73 22.54 2.33
N ALA A 389 2.05 21.51 1.83
CA ALA A 389 1.95 20.21 2.50
C ALA A 389 3.07 19.25 2.05
N ASN A 390 3.77 18.65 3.00
CA ASN A 390 4.66 17.50 2.76
C ASN A 390 3.84 16.21 2.55
N HIS A 391 4.54 15.10 2.31
CA HIS A 391 3.92 13.80 2.02
C HIS A 391 3.03 13.29 3.17
N SER A 392 3.44 13.49 4.42
CA SER A 392 2.64 13.05 5.58
C SER A 392 1.38 13.91 5.76
N ASP A 393 1.51 15.23 5.61
CA ASP A 393 0.39 16.18 5.71
C ASP A 393 -0.66 15.91 4.62
N ALA A 394 -0.20 15.65 3.39
CA ALA A 394 -1.09 15.30 2.28
C ALA A 394 -1.78 13.94 2.50
N GLY A 395 -1.10 12.95 3.09
CA GLY A 395 -1.69 11.67 3.46
C GLY A 395 -2.79 11.79 4.50
N ALA A 396 -2.57 12.61 5.54
CA ALA A 396 -3.58 12.89 6.56
C ALA A 396 -4.83 13.57 5.97
N ALA A 397 -4.64 14.47 4.99
CA ALA A 397 -5.74 15.12 4.28
C ALA A 397 -6.44 14.19 3.26
N PHE A 398 -5.72 13.23 2.69
CA PHE A 398 -6.24 12.31 1.68
C PHE A 398 -7.34 11.40 2.22
N ILE A 399 -7.11 10.71 3.33
CA ILE A 399 -8.01 9.65 3.84
C ILE A 399 -9.48 10.13 3.94
N PRO A 400 -9.81 11.19 4.70
CA PRO A 400 -11.21 11.62 4.83
C PRO A 400 -11.81 12.13 3.52
N GLN A 401 -11.01 12.75 2.64
CA GLN A 401 -11.49 13.24 1.34
C GLN A 401 -11.75 12.10 0.35
N ALA A 402 -10.88 11.10 0.32
CA ALA A 402 -11.02 9.90 -0.50
C ALA A 402 -12.25 9.09 -0.08
N GLU A 403 -12.45 8.89 1.22
CA GLU A 403 -13.64 8.22 1.77
C GLU A 403 -14.93 8.96 1.39
N ALA A 404 -14.99 10.29 1.59
CA ALA A 404 -16.15 11.09 1.21
C ALA A 404 -16.43 11.06 -0.30
N TRP A 405 -15.38 11.14 -1.13
CA TRP A 405 -15.51 11.07 -2.58
C TRP A 405 -16.02 9.69 -3.05
N LEU A 406 -15.49 8.61 -2.47
CA LEU A 406 -15.95 7.24 -2.74
C LEU A 406 -17.38 7.00 -2.27
N ALA A 407 -17.76 7.50 -1.10
CA ALA A 407 -19.12 7.43 -0.60
C ALA A 407 -20.13 8.04 -1.60
N ALA A 408 -19.78 9.18 -2.22
CA ALA A 408 -20.59 9.77 -3.28
C ALA A 408 -20.69 8.87 -4.53
N ARG A 409 -19.62 8.15 -4.90
CA ARG A 409 -19.65 7.17 -6.02
C ARG A 409 -20.57 6.00 -5.69
N PHE A 410 -20.44 5.44 -4.49
CA PHE A 410 -21.27 4.35 -3.99
C PHE A 410 -22.76 4.72 -3.86
N ALA A 411 -23.06 6.01 -3.67
CA ALA A 411 -24.40 6.57 -3.68
C ALA A 411 -24.93 6.90 -5.10
N GLY A 412 -24.14 6.66 -6.16
CA GLY A 412 -24.54 6.94 -7.54
C GLY A 412 -24.53 8.43 -7.92
N THR A 413 -23.88 9.28 -7.12
CA THR A 413 -23.73 10.71 -7.45
C THR A 413 -22.78 10.85 -8.66
N PRO A 414 -23.04 11.70 -9.67
CA PRO A 414 -22.10 11.93 -10.78
C PRO A 414 -20.73 12.46 -10.33
N ALA A 415 -19.65 12.12 -11.06
CA ALA A 415 -18.30 12.50 -10.66
C ALA A 415 -18.02 13.95 -11.00
N PRO A 416 -17.48 14.75 -10.06
CA PRO A 416 -16.91 16.03 -10.43
C PRO A 416 -15.69 15.81 -11.35
N SER A 417 -15.37 16.82 -12.13
CA SER A 417 -14.20 16.83 -13.01
C SER A 417 -13.54 18.21 -12.96
N THR A 418 -12.21 18.22 -12.81
CA THR A 418 -11.35 19.41 -12.96
C THR A 418 -10.64 19.44 -14.32
N CYS A 419 -10.97 18.51 -15.22
CA CYS A 419 -10.47 18.51 -16.59
C CYS A 419 -10.94 19.78 -17.34
N SER A 420 -10.02 20.45 -18.02
CA SER A 420 -10.27 21.68 -18.79
C SER A 420 -9.97 21.55 -20.27
#